data_AF-A0A3B9H1M8-F1
#
_entry.id   AF-A0A3B9H1M8-F1
#
_cell.length_a   1.000
_cell.length_b   1.000
_cell.length_c   1.000
_cell.angle_alpha   90.00
_cell.angle_beta   90.00
_cell.angle_gamma   90.00
#
_symmetry.space_group_name_H-M   'P 1'
#
loop_
_entity.id
_entity.type
_entity.pdbx_description
1 polymer ?
#
loop_
_entity_poly.entity_id
_entity_poly.type
_entity_poly.pdbx_seq_one_letter_code
_entity_poly.pdbx_strand_id
1 'polypeptide(L)'
;MTKIAIVYFSGYGHTQKQAEAVHAGASSVEGADVKLFRINEEGDLGEGEFEALAGYDAIIYGSPTYMGGPAWQFKKFADATS
;
A
#
# COMPACT_ATOMS: atom_id res chain seq x y z
N MET A 1 4.50 -4.81 19.29
CA MET A 1 3.93 -5.33 18.04
C MET A 1 4.21 -4.28 16.98
N THR A 2 4.94 -4.63 15.92
CA THR A 2 5.35 -3.71 14.86
C THR A 2 4.25 -3.61 13.83
N LYS A 3 3.73 -2.40 13.60
CA LYS A 3 2.65 -2.13 12.66
C LYS A 3 3.22 -1.86 11.27
N ILE A 4 2.81 -2.65 10.28
CA ILE A 4 3.28 -2.55 8.89
C ILE A 4 2.09 -2.28 7.97
N ALA A 5 2.12 -1.17 7.25
CA ALA A 5 1.15 -0.86 6.20
C ALA A 5 1.69 -1.32 4.85
N ILE A 6 0.85 -1.97 4.04
CA ILE A 6 1.15 -2.28 2.64
C ILE A 6 0.21 -1.42 1.80
N VAL A 7 0.71 -0.31 1.28
CA VAL A 7 -0.04 0.64 0.46
C VAL A 7 0.19 0.33 -1.02
N TYR A 8 -0.86 0.04 -1.77
CA TYR A 8 -0.69 -0.35 -3.17
C TYR A 8 -1.82 0.11 -4.11
N PHE A 9 -1.47 0.36 -5.37
CA PHE A 9 -2.42 0.46 -6.47
C PHE A 9 -2.38 -0.81 -7.34
N SER A 10 -3.49 -1.22 -7.93
CA SER A 10 -3.54 -2.41 -8.78
C SER A 10 -4.67 -2.39 -9.81
N GLY A 11 -4.41 -1.85 -11.00
CA GLY A 11 -5.41 -1.77 -12.08
C GLY A 11 -5.89 -3.12 -12.62
N TYR A 12 -4.98 -4.11 -12.78
CA TYR A 12 -5.31 -5.44 -13.34
C TYR A 12 -5.18 -6.60 -12.35
N GLY A 13 -5.00 -6.31 -11.05
CA GLY A 13 -4.91 -7.33 -10.00
C GLY A 13 -3.52 -7.96 -9.77
N HIS A 14 -2.56 -7.81 -10.68
CA HIS A 14 -1.21 -8.38 -10.49
C HIS A 14 -0.49 -7.82 -9.25
N THR A 15 -0.53 -6.50 -9.07
CA THR A 15 0.08 -5.86 -7.89
C THR A 15 -0.67 -6.20 -6.61
N GLN A 16 -1.99 -6.39 -6.67
CA GLN A 16 -2.76 -6.92 -5.55
C GLN A 16 -2.27 -8.31 -5.14
N LYS A 17 -2.04 -9.22 -6.09
CA LYS A 17 -1.51 -10.56 -5.79
C LYS A 17 -0.13 -10.49 -5.12
N GLN A 18 0.72 -9.56 -5.54
CA GLN A 18 1.99 -9.30 -4.87
C GLN A 18 1.79 -8.73 -3.46
N ALA A 19 0.89 -7.77 -3.27
CA ALA A 19 0.59 -7.21 -1.96
C ALA A 19 0.03 -8.26 -0.98
N GLU A 20 -0.85 -9.15 -1.45
CA GLU A 20 -1.36 -10.30 -0.69
C GLU A 20 -0.23 -11.27 -0.28
N ALA A 21 0.72 -11.54 -1.17
CA ALA A 21 1.88 -12.39 -0.88
C ALA A 21 2.84 -11.74 0.14
N VAL A 22 3.11 -10.44 0.00
CA VAL A 22 3.91 -9.66 0.96
C VAL A 22 3.23 -9.62 2.32
N HIS A 23 1.91 -9.41 2.35
CA HIS A 23 1.10 -9.48 3.58
C HIS A 23 1.25 -10.85 4.24
N ALA A 24 1.03 -11.95 3.51
CA ALA A 24 1.16 -13.29 4.05
C ALA A 24 2.56 -13.57 4.63
N GLY A 25 3.62 -13.14 3.95
CA GLY A 25 5.00 -13.26 4.44
C GLY A 25 5.24 -12.43 5.70
N ALA A 26 4.87 -11.16 5.70
CA ALA A 26 5.07 -10.27 6.85
C ALA A 26 4.23 -10.70 8.07
N SER A 27 2.98 -11.13 7.86
CA SER A 27 2.11 -11.66 8.93
C SER A 27 2.59 -12.97 9.53
N SER A 28 3.51 -13.69 8.87
CA SER A 28 4.10 -14.92 9.43
C SER A 28 5.16 -14.65 10.52
N VAL A 29 5.60 -13.39 10.66
CA VAL A 29 6.60 -12.98 11.64
C VAL A 29 5.93 -12.67 12.97
N GLU A 30 6.38 -13.30 14.05
CA GLU A 30 5.86 -13.05 15.38
C GLU A 30 5.99 -11.57 15.77
N GLY A 31 4.91 -11.00 16.28
CA GLY A 31 4.87 -9.60 16.71
C GLY A 31 4.65 -8.59 15.59
N ALA A 32 4.43 -8.99 14.34
CA ALA A 32 4.02 -8.11 13.25
C ALA A 32 2.48 -7.98 13.16
N ASP A 33 1.98 -6.75 13.05
CA ASP A 33 0.59 -6.41 12.71
C ASP A 33 0.56 -5.76 11.33
N VAL A 34 0.07 -6.47 10.32
CA VAL A 34 0.20 -6.08 8.92
C VAL A 34 -1.18 -5.80 8.33
N LYS A 35 -1.34 -4.67 7.62
CA LYS A 35 -2.59 -4.34 6.94
C LYS A 35 -2.37 -3.89 5.50
N LEU A 36 -3.34 -4.22 4.65
CA LEU A 36 -3.38 -3.82 3.25
C LEU A 36 -4.20 -2.53 3.10
N PHE A 37 -3.65 -1.57 2.39
CA PHE A 37 -4.27 -0.29 2.04
C PHE A 37 -4.28 -0.17 0.51
N ARG A 38 -5.46 -0.23 -0.08
CA ARG A 38 -5.60 -0.17 -1.54
C ARG A 38 -5.91 1.26 -1.97
N ILE A 39 -5.07 1.80 -2.83
CA ILE A 39 -5.35 3.04 -3.58
C ILE A 39 -6.41 2.71 -4.64
N ASN A 40 -7.50 3.46 -4.66
CA ASN A 40 -8.59 3.31 -5.63
C ASN A 40 -8.19 3.84 -7.03
N GLU A 41 -9.11 3.77 -7.99
CA GLU A 41 -8.85 4.19 -9.38
C GLU A 41 -8.68 5.70 -9.51
N GLU A 42 -9.19 6.47 -8.55
CA GLU A 42 -9.08 7.92 -8.44
C GLU A 42 -7.76 8.37 -7.78
N GLY A 43 -6.97 7.44 -7.25
CA GLY A 43 -5.69 7.71 -6.58
C GLY A 43 -5.82 8.08 -5.10
N ASP A 44 -6.93 7.70 -4.47
CA ASP A 44 -7.24 7.99 -3.06
C ASP A 44 -7.28 6.70 -2.22
N LEU A 45 -7.03 6.82 -0.92
CA LEU A 45 -7.31 5.77 0.06
C LEU A 45 -8.73 5.89 0.60
N GLY A 46 -9.18 4.89 1.36
CA GLY A 46 -10.44 4.98 2.10
C GLY A 46 -10.46 6.13 3.12
N GLU A 47 -11.65 6.53 3.54
CA GLU A 47 -11.84 7.60 4.53
C GLU A 47 -11.07 7.29 5.82
N GLY A 48 -10.21 8.22 6.25
CA GLY A 48 -9.39 8.10 7.46
C GLY A 48 -8.17 7.16 7.34
N GLU A 49 -8.02 6.43 6.24
CA GLU A 49 -6.89 5.51 6.05
C GLU A 49 -5.57 6.25 5.88
N PHE A 50 -5.60 7.40 5.20
CA PHE A 50 -4.41 8.22 4.98
C PHE A 50 -3.82 8.72 6.31
N GLU A 51 -4.67 9.26 7.19
CA GLU A 51 -4.28 9.71 8.53
C GLU A 51 -3.82 8.53 9.40
N ALA A 52 -4.43 7.35 9.24
CA ALA A 52 -4.05 6.16 9.98
C ALA A 52 -2.61 5.70 9.67
N LEU A 53 -2.07 6.01 8.48
CA LEU A 53 -0.70 5.65 8.09
C LEU A 53 0.35 6.24 9.04
N ALA A 54 0.09 7.39 9.66
CA ALA A 54 1.01 8.02 10.62
C ALA A 54 1.25 7.15 11.88
N GLY A 55 0.37 6.18 12.16
CA GLY A 55 0.50 5.25 13.28
C GLY A 55 1.23 3.95 12.96
N TYR A 56 1.79 3.80 11.76
CA TYR A 56 2.52 2.60 11.34
C TYR A 56 4.04 2.80 11.48
N ASP A 57 4.74 1.74 11.87
CA ASP A 57 6.20 1.73 12.04
C ASP A 57 6.93 1.58 10.70
N ALA A 58 6.27 0.97 9.71
CA ALA A 58 6.80 0.79 8.36
C ALA A 58 5.67 0.82 7.31
N ILE A 59 6.02 1.29 6.12
CA ILE A 59 5.13 1.28 4.95
C ILE A 59 5.85 0.59 3.79
N ILE A 60 5.19 -0.40 3.18
CA ILE A 60 5.63 -1.08 1.97
C ILE A 60 4.76 -0.58 0.81
N TYR A 61 5.39 -0.07 -0.23
CA TYR A 61 4.69 0.48 -1.39
C TYR A 61 4.64 -0.51 -2.55
N GLY A 62 3.46 -0.64 -3.17
CA GLY A 62 3.24 -1.46 -4.36
C GLY A 62 2.57 -0.67 -5.50
N SER A 63 3.11 -0.75 -6.70
CA SER A 63 2.49 -0.15 -7.89
C SER A 63 2.82 -0.97 -9.12
N PRO A 64 1.89 -1.16 -10.08
CA PRO A 64 2.27 -1.70 -11.38
C PRO A 64 3.20 -0.72 -12.08
N THR A 65 4.15 -1.26 -12.86
CA THR A 65 5.03 -0.45 -13.69
C THR A 65 4.28 0.01 -14.94
N TYR A 66 3.94 1.28 -15.00
CA TYR A 66 3.37 1.92 -16.19
C TYR A 66 4.36 2.94 -16.74
N MET A 67 4.74 2.77 -18.01
CA MET A 67 5.69 3.64 -18.71
C MET A 67 7.03 3.84 -17.96
N GLY A 68 7.52 2.80 -17.29
CA GLY A 68 8.79 2.83 -16.55
C GLY A 68 8.73 3.47 -15.15
N GLY A 69 7.56 3.90 -14.69
CA GLY A 69 7.34 4.47 -13.36
C GLY A 69 6.17 3.82 -12.62
N PRO A 70 5.82 4.33 -11.42
CA PRO A 70 4.59 3.94 -10.74
C PRO A 70 3.37 4.42 -11.52
N ALA A 71 2.24 3.76 -11.35
CA ALA A 71 0.95 4.25 -11.83
C ALA A 71 0.64 5.65 -11.30
N TRP A 72 -0.09 6.45 -12.08
CA TRP A 72 -0.42 7.83 -11.71
C TRP A 72 -1.27 7.90 -10.44
N GLN A 73 -2.11 6.90 -10.17
CA GLN A 73 -2.89 6.79 -8.93
C GLN A 73 -1.98 6.72 -7.70
N PHE A 74 -0.93 5.88 -7.78
CA PHE A 74 0.08 5.82 -6.74
C PHE A 74 0.82 7.16 -6.61
N LYS A 75 1.15 7.80 -7.73
CA LYS A 75 1.85 9.09 -7.72
C LYS A 75 1.01 10.21 -7.09
N LYS A 76 -0.31 10.27 -7.37
CA LYS A 76 -1.26 11.20 -6.73
C LYS A 76 -1.28 11.02 -5.22
N PHE A 77 -1.43 9.78 -4.74
CA PHE A 77 -1.35 9.44 -3.32
C PHE A 77 -0.02 9.92 -2.70
N ALA A 78 1.11 9.64 -3.35
CA ALA A 78 2.42 10.03 -2.85
C ALA A 78 2.61 11.56 -2.81
N ASP A 79 2.08 12.28 -3.80
CA ASP A 79 2.16 13.75 -3.86
C ASP A 79 1.30 14.43 -2.79
N ALA A 80 0.26 13.78 -2.28
CA ALA A 80 -0.56 14.33 -1.18
C ALA A 80 0.18 14.39 0.17
N THR A 81 1.37 13.80 0.28
CA THR A 81 2.19 13.80 1.51
C THR A 81 3.12 15.01 1.64
N SER A 82 3.13 15.93 0.66
CA SER A 82 4.03 17.10 0.62
C SER A 82 3.52 18.31 1.41
#